data_AF-A0A1V3S0Z0-F1
#
_entry.id   AF-A0A1V3S0Z0-F1
#
_cell.length_a   1.000
_cell.length_b   1.000
_cell.length_c   1.000
_cell.angle_alpha   90.00
_cell.angle_beta   90.00
_cell.angle_gamma   90.00
#
_symmetry.space_group_name_H-M   'P 1'
#
loop_
_entity.id
_entity.type
_entity.pdbx_description
1 polymer ?
#
loop_
_entity_poly.entity_id
_entity_poly.type
_entity_poly.pdbx_seq_one_letter_code
_entity_poly.pdbx_strand_id
1 'polypeptide(L)'
;MRQNSCIKVRHGFVDSDVVGLSGEKRGVDRPTWQRTESMGEPQFIRLSQLLELLPVSASSVWRWVRSGRIRAIKLGPRITVFSREEVMEVFFSEAAL
;
A
#
# COMPACT_ATOMS: atom_id res chain seq x y z
N MET A 1 -31.34 17.80 10.95
CA MET A 1 -30.95 16.56 10.25
C MET A 1 -29.68 16.02 10.90
N ARG A 2 -29.78 14.81 11.49
CA ARG A 2 -28.72 13.86 11.94
C ARG A 2 -27.64 14.44 12.88
N GLN A 3 -27.88 14.65 14.18
CA GLN A 3 -27.78 13.65 15.28
C GLN A 3 -26.57 12.70 15.17
N ASN A 4 -25.48 13.06 15.84
CA ASN A 4 -24.32 12.21 16.08
C ASN A 4 -24.62 11.27 17.26
N SER A 5 -24.90 10.00 16.96
CA SER A 5 -25.16 8.99 17.98
C SER A 5 -23.85 8.42 18.54
N CYS A 6 -23.64 8.73 19.81
CA CYS A 6 -22.70 8.17 20.77
C CYS A 6 -22.56 6.63 20.64
N ILE A 7 -21.36 6.14 20.35
CA ILE A 7 -21.03 4.71 20.43
C ILE A 7 -20.77 4.38 21.91
N LYS A 8 -21.71 3.68 22.54
CA LYS A 8 -21.57 3.13 23.89
C LYS A 8 -20.56 1.98 23.87
N VAL A 9 -19.45 2.15 24.56
CA VAL A 9 -18.57 1.06 25.00
C VAL A 9 -19.36 0.19 26.00
N ARG A 10 -19.48 -1.11 25.75
CA ARG A 10 -19.90 -2.08 26.76
C ARG A 10 -18.74 -2.97 27.14
N HIS A 11 -18.43 -2.93 28.43
CA HIS A 11 -17.55 -3.85 29.12
C HIS A 11 -18.18 -5.24 29.22
N GLY A 12 -17.31 -6.24 29.24
CA GLY A 12 -17.51 -7.48 29.99
C GLY A 12 -18.11 -8.62 29.18
N PHE A 13 -17.27 -9.59 28.82
CA PHE A 13 -17.73 -10.98 28.79
C PHE A 13 -16.55 -11.88 29.16
N VAL A 14 -16.51 -12.24 30.44
CA VAL A 14 -15.77 -13.39 30.95
C VAL A 14 -16.71 -14.58 30.82
N ASP A 15 -16.22 -15.69 30.28
CA ASP A 15 -16.78 -16.99 30.64
C ASP A 15 -15.63 -17.99 30.65
N SER A 16 -15.33 -18.44 31.87
CA SER A 16 -14.39 -19.49 32.20
C SER A 16 -15.09 -20.83 32.02
N ASP A 17 -14.45 -21.69 31.24
CA ASP A 17 -14.42 -23.15 31.40
C ASP A 17 -15.77 -23.90 31.44
N VAL A 18 -15.99 -24.81 30.48
CA VAL A 18 -16.28 -26.23 30.78
C VAL A 18 -16.19 -27.08 29.52
N VAL A 19 -15.47 -28.18 29.70
CA VAL A 19 -15.05 -29.20 28.75
C VAL A 19 -16.22 -30.10 28.34
N GLY A 20 -16.27 -30.52 27.08
CA GLY A 20 -16.89 -31.80 26.73
C GLY A 20 -17.66 -31.80 25.41
N LEU A 21 -17.09 -32.54 24.44
CA LEU A 21 -17.69 -33.45 23.47
C LEU A 21 -17.04 -33.25 22.10
N SER A 22 -16.12 -34.17 21.78
CA SER A 22 -15.44 -34.30 20.49
C SER A 22 -16.44 -34.59 19.38
N GLY A 23 -17.11 -33.55 18.91
CA GLY A 23 -17.74 -33.49 17.61
C GLY A 23 -16.73 -32.95 16.62
N GLU A 24 -16.17 -33.82 15.79
CA GLU A 24 -15.42 -33.43 14.59
C GLU A 24 -16.33 -32.57 13.69
N LYS A 25 -16.16 -31.25 13.82
CA LYS A 25 -16.71 -30.22 12.94
C LYS A 25 -15.57 -29.26 12.61
N ARG A 26 -14.49 -29.77 12.00
CA ARG A 26 -13.48 -28.92 11.34
C ARG A 26 -14.05 -28.37 10.03
N GLY A 27 -15.16 -27.64 10.14
CA GLY A 27 -15.76 -26.86 9.07
C GLY A 27 -15.27 -25.43 9.20
N VAL A 28 -14.05 -25.17 8.72
CA VAL A 28 -13.66 -23.86 8.20
C VAL A 28 -12.63 -24.09 7.08
N ASP A 29 -13.06 -24.67 5.98
CA ASP A 29 -12.49 -24.40 4.65
C ASP A 29 -12.71 -22.93 4.28
N ARG A 30 -12.17 -22.00 5.08
CA ARG A 30 -11.94 -20.64 4.60
C ARG A 30 -10.89 -20.80 3.51
N PRO A 31 -11.16 -20.38 2.25
CA PRO A 31 -10.06 -20.15 1.34
C PRO A 31 -9.20 -19.12 2.06
N THR A 32 -8.01 -19.55 2.51
CA THR A 32 -6.99 -18.61 2.93
C THR A 32 -6.88 -17.69 1.73
N TRP A 33 -7.05 -16.38 1.94
CA TRP A 33 -6.78 -15.41 0.90
C TRP A 33 -5.30 -15.58 0.58
N GLN A 34 -4.99 -16.54 -0.30
CA GLN A 34 -3.69 -16.81 -0.88
C GLN A 34 -3.46 -15.59 -1.74
N ARG A 35 -2.97 -14.58 -1.03
CA ARG A 35 -2.62 -13.26 -1.53
C ARG A 35 -1.73 -13.55 -2.71
N THR A 36 -2.25 -13.24 -3.90
CA THR A 36 -1.59 -13.39 -5.19
C THR A 36 -0.09 -13.14 -5.04
N GLU A 37 0.67 -14.22 -5.02
CA GLU A 37 2.13 -14.22 -4.99
C GLU A 37 2.63 -13.80 -6.38
N SER A 38 2.32 -12.59 -6.81
CA SER A 38 3.10 -11.94 -7.86
C SER A 38 4.33 -11.35 -7.19
N MET A 39 5.36 -12.19 -7.00
CA MET A 39 6.69 -11.77 -6.53
C MET A 39 7.41 -10.97 -7.62
N GLY A 40 6.82 -9.85 -8.01
CA GLY A 40 7.42 -8.83 -8.85
C GLY A 40 7.31 -7.51 -8.11
N GLU A 41 8.42 -6.81 -8.00
CA GLU A 41 8.42 -5.44 -7.50
C GLU A 41 7.44 -4.58 -8.31
N PRO A 42 6.64 -3.70 -7.65
CA PRO A 42 5.67 -2.87 -8.37
C PRO A 42 6.40 -2.00 -9.40
N GLN A 43 6.06 -2.19 -10.68
CA GLN A 43 6.67 -1.46 -11.79
C GLN A 43 6.32 0.03 -11.78
N PHE A 44 5.17 0.38 -11.19
CA PHE A 44 4.68 1.76 -11.10
C PHE A 44 4.51 2.19 -9.65
N ILE A 45 5.02 3.39 -9.35
CA ILE A 45 5.03 3.95 -8.00
C ILE A 45 4.41 5.35 -7.98
N ARG A 46 3.69 5.66 -6.90
CA ARG A 46 3.14 7.00 -6.65
C ARG A 46 4.23 7.92 -6.10
N LEU A 47 4.03 9.24 -6.25
CA LEU A 47 4.99 10.23 -5.75
C LEU A 47 5.29 10.05 -4.25
N SER A 48 4.28 9.84 -3.40
CA SER A 48 4.50 9.67 -1.95
C SER A 48 5.42 8.48 -1.65
N GLN A 49 5.17 7.34 -2.29
CA GLN A 49 5.97 6.13 -2.14
C GLN A 49 7.38 6.31 -2.71
N LEU A 50 7.51 7.03 -3.81
CA LEU A 50 8.81 7.36 -4.40
C LEU A 50 9.69 8.16 -3.41
N LEU A 51 9.10 9.13 -2.71
CA LEU A 51 9.81 9.97 -1.73
C LEU A 51 10.14 9.20 -0.43
N GLU A 52 9.41 8.13 -0.11
CA GLU A 52 9.74 7.23 0.99
C GLU A 52 10.93 6.32 0.63
N LEU A 53 11.08 5.96 -0.65
CA LEU A 53 12.13 5.07 -1.15
C LEU A 53 13.45 5.79 -1.45
N LEU A 54 13.37 7.01 -1.99
CA LEU A 54 14.55 7.78 -2.42
C LEU A 54 14.68 9.06 -1.61
N PRO A 55 15.91 9.45 -1.20
CA PRO A 55 16.17 10.69 -0.47
C PRO A 55 16.16 11.90 -1.43
N VAL A 56 15.05 12.10 -2.15
CA VAL A 56 14.87 13.16 -3.13
C VAL A 56 13.64 13.99 -2.79
N SER A 57 13.67 15.27 -3.17
CA SER A 57 12.50 16.13 -2.99
C SER A 57 11.49 15.93 -4.13
N ALA A 58 10.22 16.19 -3.85
CA ALA A 58 9.18 16.21 -4.89
C ALA A 58 9.54 17.16 -6.05
N SER A 59 10.14 18.31 -5.74
CA SER A 59 10.58 19.30 -6.72
C SER A 59 11.63 18.76 -7.68
N SER A 60 12.54 17.91 -7.20
CA SER A 60 13.55 17.24 -8.03
C SER A 60 12.89 16.28 -9.02
N VAL A 61 11.94 15.47 -8.54
CA VAL A 61 11.16 14.56 -9.40
C VAL A 61 10.41 15.34 -10.48
N TRP A 62 9.71 16.41 -10.12
CA TRP A 62 9.01 17.25 -11.11
C TRP A 62 9.95 18.00 -12.05
N ARG A 63 11.19 18.30 -11.63
CA ARG A 63 12.23 18.84 -12.52
C ARG A 63 12.63 17.81 -13.55
N TRP A 64 12.80 16.54 -13.18
CA TRP A 64 13.11 15.46 -14.11
C TRP A 64 11.97 15.20 -15.11
N VAL A 65 10.72 15.30 -14.66
CA VAL A 65 9.54 15.25 -15.56
C VAL A 65 9.60 16.40 -16.57
N ARG A 66 9.85 17.62 -16.11
CA ARG A 66 9.93 18.81 -16.98
C ARG A 66 11.10 18.76 -17.96
N SER A 67 12.23 18.17 -17.57
CA SER A 67 13.36 17.96 -18.46
C SER A 67 13.18 16.77 -19.41
N GLY A 68 12.07 16.02 -19.29
CA GLY A 68 11.79 14.86 -20.14
C GLY A 68 12.63 13.62 -19.82
N ARG A 69 13.24 13.55 -18.62
CA ARG A 69 14.07 12.40 -18.20
C ARG A 69 13.24 11.24 -17.67
N ILE A 70 12.09 11.54 -17.04
CA ILE A 70 11.15 10.54 -16.54
C ILE A 70 9.74 10.86 -17.04
N ARG A 71 8.90 9.83 -17.21
CA ARG A 71 7.52 10.01 -17.65
C ARG A 71 6.55 10.00 -16.49
N ALA A 72 5.70 11.02 -16.41
CA ALA A 72 4.56 11.07 -15.49
C ALA A 72 3.32 10.46 -16.16
N ILE A 73 2.84 9.33 -15.66
CA ILE A 73 1.67 8.62 -16.20
C ILE A 73 0.46 8.93 -15.31
N LYS A 74 -0.57 9.57 -15.88
CA LYS A 74 -1.83 9.83 -15.16
C LYS A 74 -2.76 8.63 -15.30
N LEU A 75 -3.09 7.99 -14.18
CA LEU A 75 -4.10 6.91 -14.14
C LEU A 75 -5.53 7.47 -13.97
N GLY A 76 -5.65 8.71 -13.52
CA GLY A 76 -6.93 9.39 -13.34
C GLY A 76 -6.74 10.86 -12.97
N PRO A 77 -7.81 11.57 -12.60
CA PRO A 77 -7.75 13.01 -12.34
C PRO A 77 -6.84 13.39 -11.16
N ARG A 78 -6.64 12.48 -10.20
CA ARG A 78 -5.85 12.71 -8.98
C ARG A 78 -4.62 11.82 -8.85
N ILE A 79 -4.49 10.79 -9.68
CA ILE A 79 -3.47 9.76 -9.50
C ILE A 79 -2.46 9.85 -10.63
N THR A 80 -1.23 10.18 -10.25
CA THR A 80 -0.05 10.15 -11.12
C THR A 80 0.90 9.09 -10.59
N VAL A 81 1.40 8.27 -11.49
CA VAL A 81 2.40 7.23 -11.22
C VAL A 81 3.61 7.43 -12.11
N PHE A 82 4.73 6.86 -11.67
CA PHE A 82 6.01 6.90 -12.35
C PHE A 82 6.52 5.47 -12.53
N SER A 83 7.26 5.21 -13.60
CA SER A 83 7.98 3.95 -13.77
C SER A 83 9.11 3.88 -12.75
N ARG A 84 9.20 2.78 -12.00
CA ARG A 84 10.29 2.58 -11.04
C ARG A 84 11.65 2.55 -11.73
N GLU A 85 11.73 1.90 -12.89
CA GLU A 85 12.97 1.70 -13.63
C GLU A 85 13.56 3.02 -14.12
N GLU A 86 12.77 3.85 -14.81
CA GLU A 86 13.20 5.17 -15.29
C GLU A 86 13.70 6.06 -14.15
N VAL A 87 13.00 6.07 -13.01
CA VAL A 87 13.38 6.92 -11.89
C VAL A 87 14.68 6.44 -11.24
N MET A 88 14.86 5.13 -11.09
CA MET A 88 16.09 4.56 -10.55
C MET A 88 17.28 4.85 -11.48
N GLU A 89 17.12 4.69 -12.80
CA GLU A 89 18.16 5.00 -13.78
C GLU A 89 18.63 6.45 -13.68
N VAL A 90 17.69 7.41 -13.66
CA VAL A 90 18.01 8.84 -13.53
C VAL A 90 18.68 9.14 -12.18
N PHE A 91 18.19 8.53 -11.10
CA PHE A 91 18.77 8.73 -9.77
C PHE A 91 20.21 8.21 -9.69
N PHE A 92 20.48 6.99 -10.17
CA PHE A 92 21.83 6.44 -10.18
C PHE A 92 22.77 7.22 -11.11
N SER A 93 22.26 7.74 -12.22
CA SER A 93 23.05 8.58 -13.13
C SER A 93 23.45 9.92 -12.49
N GLU A 94 22.59 10.54 -11.68
CA GLU A 94 22.93 11.79 -10.98
C GLU A 94 23.78 11.57 -9.73
N ALA A 95 23.62 10.42 -9.05
CA ALA A 95 24.40 10.07 -7.85
C ALA A 95 25.84 9.62 -8.16
N ALA A 96 26.14 9.27 -9.41
CA ALA A 96 27.48 8.85 -9.85
C ALA A 96 28.44 10.03 -10.16
N LEU A 97 28.02 11.28 -9.90
CA LEU A 97 28.78 12.51 -10.10
C LEU A 97 29.16 13.15 -8.75
#